data_AF-A0A4Z2DQ99-F1
#
_entry.id   AF-A0A4Z2DQ99-F1
#
_cell.length_a   1.000
_cell.length_b   1.000
_cell.length_c   1.000
_cell.angle_alpha   90.00
_cell.angle_beta   90.00
_cell.angle_gamma   90.00
#
_symmetry.space_group_name_H-M   'P 1'
#
loop_
_entity.id
_entity.type
_entity.pdbx_description
1 polymer ?
#
loop_
_entity_poly.entity_id
_entity_poly.type
_entity_poly.pdbx_seq_one_letter_code
_entity_poly.pdbx_strand_id
1 'polypeptide(L)'
;MEQKLCSVMSINGISKMNFELPDKNELYTPTIDNLFKENNIENLTFINHVMNSPDKFDYFIEQFQCLTYKQLINVYNLWEQFNKTNEVMNFFENVITEVQTESSMTFIINHFIMNSTNLSEQLKWINSLGLLKKPNIEFMKEIKKLLTNQLYNYTVRYVSMSIRYFCENNPSCMEYATIKEMIVIIETSIDSQDNMKLFRLLQAIDNLGHFLPSENVTSVVQKILNDHHLLSNDNLRLYTGLILSHFQCEPKIDELVWNVLSNINESYQLRIIMFNSYSQCLTDEKMKKILVILSESLDKQIRSYILSRLVSLLKTQDPSKILSYLTLQKYESEIIQLNKNIGLFSRIRNSGYYEWLQRTSYGNLLMELSLIYNQYSIIPNTMMINIKYQRKDKFINIINVLYLHGNESILQKVIIYLFKTITSRYIPWMNDYSMYIDNQ
;
A
#
# COMPACT_ATOMS: atom_id res chain seq x y z
N MET A 1 -18.70 9.28 -14.89
CA MET A 1 -17.70 9.04 -15.95
C MET A 1 -17.38 10.42 -16.50
N GLU A 2 -16.31 11.06 -16.03
CA GLU A 2 -15.82 12.28 -16.68
C GLU A 2 -14.91 11.79 -17.82
N GLN A 3 -15.43 11.80 -19.05
CA GLN A 3 -14.56 11.72 -20.22
C GLN A 3 -13.66 12.95 -20.17
N LYS A 4 -12.37 12.77 -19.90
CA LYS A 4 -11.38 13.81 -20.20
C LYS A 4 -11.48 14.06 -21.70
N LEU A 5 -11.92 15.26 -22.07
CA LEU A 5 -11.96 15.74 -23.44
C LEU A 5 -10.52 15.87 -23.94
N CYS A 6 -10.13 15.08 -24.95
CA CYS A 6 -8.87 15.21 -25.65
C CYS A 6 -8.94 16.46 -26.55
N SER A 7 -8.14 17.49 -26.30
CA SER A 7 -8.01 18.69 -27.15
C SER A 7 -6.84 18.59 -28.13
N VAL A 8 -6.96 19.18 -29.32
CA VAL A 8 -6.02 19.05 -30.46
C VAL A 8 -5.52 20.42 -30.98
N MET A 9 -4.33 20.42 -31.60
CA MET A 9 -3.68 21.51 -32.34
C MET A 9 -4.29 21.73 -33.73
N SER A 10 -4.52 22.99 -34.12
CA SER A 10 -4.67 23.40 -35.53
C SER A 10 -3.41 24.13 -35.98
N ILE A 11 -2.67 23.66 -36.99
CA ILE A 11 -1.63 24.48 -37.64
C ILE A 11 -1.72 24.34 -39.16
N ASN A 12 -2.12 25.45 -39.80
CA ASN A 12 -1.82 25.72 -41.19
C ASN A 12 -0.40 26.32 -41.29
N GLY A 13 0.50 25.64 -42.02
CA GLY A 13 1.73 26.25 -42.55
C GLY A 13 3.00 25.98 -41.75
N ILE A 14 3.92 25.23 -42.38
CA ILE A 14 5.27 24.97 -41.91
C ILE A 14 6.09 26.28 -41.91
N SER A 15 6.52 26.75 -40.74
CA SER A 15 7.92 27.09 -40.43
C SER A 15 8.06 27.77 -39.06
N LYS A 16 9.12 27.39 -38.32
CA LYS A 16 9.61 27.87 -37.01
C LYS A 16 9.08 27.14 -35.77
N MET A 17 10.04 26.77 -34.92
CA MET A 17 9.95 26.08 -33.62
C MET A 17 9.18 26.91 -32.56
N ASN A 18 7.89 27.16 -32.78
CA ASN A 18 7.02 27.69 -31.74
C ASN A 18 5.98 26.63 -31.40
N PHE A 19 6.17 25.99 -30.24
CA PHE A 19 5.20 25.08 -29.67
C PHE A 19 4.17 25.92 -28.90
N GLU A 20 3.01 26.17 -29.51
CA GLU A 20 1.88 26.85 -28.85
C GLU A 20 0.90 25.81 -28.31
N LEU A 21 0.48 25.95 -27.05
CA LEU A 21 -0.54 25.08 -26.44
C LEU A 21 -1.91 25.39 -27.09
N PRO A 22 -2.68 24.37 -27.51
CA PRO A 22 -3.93 24.60 -28.24
C PRO A 22 -5.07 25.09 -27.34
N ASP A 23 -6.04 25.74 -28.00
CA ASP A 23 -7.29 26.21 -27.41
C ASP A 23 -8.27 25.03 -27.20
N LYS A 24 -8.87 24.91 -26.01
CA LYS A 24 -9.52 23.67 -25.50
C LYS A 24 -10.85 23.26 -26.17
N ASN A 25 -11.25 23.86 -27.29
CA ASN A 25 -12.65 23.82 -27.76
C ASN A 25 -12.93 22.96 -29.02
N GLU A 26 -11.95 22.25 -29.59
CA GLU A 26 -12.17 21.42 -30.78
C GLU A 26 -11.99 19.91 -30.49
N LEU A 27 -13.04 19.13 -30.79
CA LEU A 27 -13.06 17.67 -30.65
C LEU A 27 -12.53 17.00 -31.94
N TYR A 28 -11.38 16.36 -31.86
CA TYR A 28 -10.87 15.50 -32.93
C TYR A 28 -10.12 14.29 -32.35
N THR A 29 -10.29 13.10 -32.94
CA THR A 29 -9.47 11.92 -32.62
C THR A 29 -8.14 12.00 -33.38
N PRO A 30 -6.99 12.13 -32.72
CA PRO A 30 -5.71 12.23 -33.42
C PRO A 30 -5.43 10.96 -34.23
N THR A 31 -5.15 11.12 -35.52
CA THR A 31 -4.55 10.05 -36.33
C THR A 31 -3.09 9.88 -35.90
N ILE A 32 -2.58 8.65 -35.89
CA ILE A 32 -1.19 8.35 -35.49
C ILE A 32 -0.20 9.20 -36.29
N ASP A 33 -0.46 9.37 -37.59
CA ASP A 33 0.37 10.17 -38.49
C ASP A 33 0.48 11.64 -38.07
N ASN A 34 -0.57 12.22 -37.47
CA ASN A 34 -0.53 13.58 -36.94
C ASN A 34 0.33 13.62 -35.68
N LEU A 35 0.20 12.64 -34.78
CA LEU A 35 0.99 12.58 -33.54
C LEU A 35 2.51 12.50 -33.83
N PHE A 36 2.90 11.83 -34.91
CA PHE A 36 4.30 11.78 -35.36
C PHE A 36 4.76 13.03 -36.10
N LYS A 37 3.97 13.51 -37.06
CA LYS A 37 4.32 14.69 -37.88
C LYS A 37 4.34 15.98 -37.06
N GLU A 38 3.42 16.13 -36.12
CA GLU A 38 3.29 17.33 -35.28
C GLU A 38 4.37 17.39 -34.19
N ASN A 39 4.78 16.23 -33.66
CA ASN A 39 5.78 16.17 -32.59
C ASN A 39 7.20 15.91 -33.08
N ASN A 40 7.45 15.74 -34.39
CA ASN A 40 8.80 15.56 -34.96
C ASN A 40 9.68 14.60 -34.13
N ILE A 41 9.11 13.45 -33.73
CA ILE A 41 9.65 12.58 -32.67
C ILE A 41 10.99 11.93 -33.07
N GLU A 42 11.31 11.96 -34.37
CA GLU A 42 12.62 11.54 -34.90
C GLU A 42 13.75 12.50 -34.49
N ASN A 43 13.43 13.71 -34.01
CA ASN A 43 14.40 14.74 -33.66
C ASN A 43 14.75 14.72 -32.16
N LEU A 44 15.98 14.28 -31.84
CA LEU A 44 16.55 14.30 -30.48
C LEU A 44 16.46 15.68 -29.81
N THR A 45 16.54 16.76 -30.58
CA THR A 45 16.41 18.14 -30.09
C THR A 45 14.99 18.41 -29.56
N PHE A 46 13.96 17.84 -30.21
CA PHE A 46 12.58 17.94 -29.76
C PHE A 46 12.36 17.11 -28.49
N ILE A 47 12.87 15.87 -28.46
CA ILE A 47 12.79 15.00 -27.26
C ILE A 47 13.42 15.69 -26.05
N ASN A 48 14.62 16.24 -26.21
CA ASN A 48 15.28 17.00 -25.15
C ASN A 48 14.48 18.24 -24.73
N HIS A 49 13.79 18.88 -25.67
CA HIS A 49 12.96 20.04 -25.34
C HIS A 49 11.70 19.67 -24.55
N VAL A 50 11.05 18.56 -24.87
CA VAL A 50 9.89 18.05 -24.12
C VAL A 50 10.32 17.58 -22.73
N MET A 51 11.41 16.81 -22.63
CA MET A 51 11.91 16.30 -21.34
C MET A 51 12.33 17.40 -20.37
N ASN A 52 12.81 18.54 -20.87
CA ASN A 52 13.24 19.67 -20.05
C ASN A 52 12.11 20.67 -19.74
N SER A 53 10.86 20.38 -20.14
CA SER A 53 9.71 21.26 -19.93
C SER A 53 8.52 20.48 -19.36
N PRO A 54 8.25 20.58 -18.04
CA PRO A 54 7.17 19.83 -17.38
C PRO A 54 5.82 19.97 -18.08
N ASP A 55 5.42 21.19 -18.44
CA ASP A 55 4.13 21.44 -19.11
C ASP A 55 4.01 20.73 -20.46
N LYS A 56 5.12 20.63 -21.21
CA LYS A 56 5.14 19.94 -22.51
C LYS A 56 5.14 18.44 -22.34
N PHE A 57 5.85 17.93 -21.34
CA PHE A 57 5.83 16.53 -21.00
C PHE A 57 4.42 16.11 -20.57
N ASP A 58 3.77 16.86 -19.67
CA ASP A 58 2.39 16.60 -19.24
C ASP A 58 1.41 16.62 -20.42
N TYR A 59 1.50 17.61 -21.31
CA TYR A 59 0.68 17.64 -22.53
C TYR A 59 0.92 16.42 -23.42
N PHE A 60 2.18 15.98 -23.56
CA PHE A 60 2.53 14.79 -24.33
C PHE A 60 1.94 13.51 -23.71
N ILE A 61 1.96 13.38 -22.38
CA ILE A 61 1.29 12.30 -21.65
C ILE A 61 -0.21 12.31 -21.93
N GLU A 62 -0.87 13.48 -21.91
CA GLU A 62 -2.30 13.60 -22.21
C GLU A 62 -2.66 13.10 -23.61
N GLN A 63 -1.82 13.39 -24.62
CA GLN A 63 -2.04 12.86 -25.97
C GLN A 63 -1.92 11.32 -26.01
N PHE A 64 -0.93 10.75 -25.33
CA PHE A 64 -0.77 9.30 -25.24
C PHE A 64 -1.89 8.61 -24.46
N GLN A 65 -2.50 9.28 -23.47
CA GLN A 65 -3.67 8.77 -22.75
C GLN A 65 -4.87 8.50 -23.68
N CYS A 66 -4.96 9.22 -24.80
CA CYS A 66 -6.02 9.05 -25.79
C CYS A 66 -5.78 7.89 -26.77
N LEU A 67 -4.61 7.23 -26.72
CA LEU A 67 -4.26 6.16 -27.64
C LEU A 67 -4.83 4.80 -27.24
N THR A 68 -5.37 4.09 -28.22
CA THR A 68 -5.77 2.69 -28.09
C THR A 68 -4.55 1.77 -28.10
N TYR A 69 -4.71 0.55 -27.58
CA TYR A 69 -3.68 -0.49 -27.63
C TYR A 69 -3.08 -0.69 -29.03
N LYS A 70 -3.91 -0.73 -30.09
CA LYS A 70 -3.44 -0.88 -31.48
C LYS A 70 -2.64 0.32 -31.96
N GLN A 71 -3.05 1.53 -31.58
CA GLN A 71 -2.31 2.74 -31.92
C GLN A 71 -0.96 2.79 -31.21
N LEU A 72 -0.89 2.35 -29.95
CA LEU A 72 0.37 2.26 -29.21
C LEU A 72 1.36 1.27 -29.83
N ILE A 73 0.89 0.11 -30.32
CA ILE A 73 1.74 -0.82 -31.08
C ILE A 73 2.30 -0.15 -32.32
N ASN A 74 1.46 0.56 -33.08
CA ASN A 74 1.92 1.25 -34.28
C ASN A 74 2.95 2.34 -33.94
N VAL A 75 2.71 3.12 -32.88
CA VAL A 75 3.67 4.12 -32.39
C VAL A 75 5.01 3.46 -32.03
N TYR A 76 4.97 2.36 -31.27
CA TYR A 76 6.17 1.63 -30.89
C TYR A 76 6.94 1.09 -32.10
N ASN A 77 6.25 0.42 -33.03
CA ASN A 77 6.88 -0.13 -34.24
C ASN A 77 7.52 0.97 -35.09
N LEU A 78 6.88 2.14 -35.18
CA LEU A 78 7.47 3.29 -35.86
C LEU A 78 8.72 3.78 -35.11
N TRP A 79 8.71 3.89 -33.78
CA TRP A 79 9.89 4.32 -33.02
C TRP A 79 11.05 3.33 -33.14
N GLU A 80 10.75 2.03 -33.10
CA GLU A 80 11.73 0.97 -33.30
C GLU A 80 12.33 1.01 -34.72
N GLN A 81 11.52 1.33 -35.74
CA GLN A 81 11.97 1.50 -37.13
C GLN A 81 12.82 2.77 -37.32
N PHE A 82 12.42 3.88 -36.68
CA PHE A 82 13.03 5.19 -36.89
C PHE A 82 14.28 5.45 -36.05
N ASN A 83 14.55 4.72 -34.96
CA ASN A 83 15.70 5.02 -34.13
C ASN A 83 16.47 3.84 -33.53
N LYS A 84 17.79 3.89 -33.77
CA LYS A 84 18.83 2.98 -33.26
C LYS A 84 19.49 3.48 -31.97
N THR A 85 19.06 4.62 -31.41
CA THR A 85 19.68 5.20 -30.21
C THR A 85 18.88 4.86 -28.95
N ASN A 86 19.60 4.51 -27.88
CA ASN A 86 19.00 4.17 -26.59
C ASN A 86 18.20 5.35 -26.00
N GLU A 87 18.49 6.59 -26.38
CA GLU A 87 17.86 7.80 -25.83
C GLU A 87 16.39 7.93 -26.21
N VAL A 88 16.03 7.67 -27.47
CA VAL A 88 14.64 7.77 -27.94
C VAL A 88 13.79 6.63 -27.38
N MET A 89 14.39 5.43 -27.26
CA MET A 89 13.74 4.32 -26.57
C MET A 89 13.53 4.64 -25.09
N ASN A 90 14.53 5.17 -24.37
CA ASN A 90 14.35 5.58 -22.99
C ASN A 90 13.26 6.65 -22.82
N PHE A 91 13.14 7.59 -23.75
CA PHE A 91 12.04 8.56 -23.76
C PHE A 91 10.68 7.87 -23.87
N PHE A 92 10.55 6.86 -24.74
CA PHE A 92 9.31 6.09 -24.90
C PHE A 92 8.92 5.41 -23.61
N GLU A 93 9.90 4.75 -22.99
CA GLU A 93 9.71 4.01 -21.76
C GLU A 93 9.23 4.93 -20.63
N ASN A 94 9.82 6.13 -20.51
CA ASN A 94 9.36 7.14 -19.56
C ASN A 94 7.92 7.58 -19.85
N VAL A 95 7.60 7.89 -21.11
CA VAL A 95 6.26 8.33 -21.50
C VAL A 95 5.21 7.25 -21.21
N ILE A 96 5.43 6.02 -21.70
CA ILE A 96 4.42 4.95 -21.61
C ILE A 96 4.14 4.53 -20.16
N THR A 97 5.13 4.65 -19.28
CA THR A 97 4.99 4.34 -17.84
C THR A 97 4.24 5.42 -17.06
N GLU A 98 4.29 6.68 -17.51
CA GLU A 98 3.52 7.80 -16.93
C GLU A 98 2.06 7.84 -17.42
N VAL A 99 1.78 7.35 -18.63
CA VAL A 99 0.42 7.39 -19.23
C VAL A 99 -0.63 6.65 -18.40
N GLN A 100 -0.26 5.49 -17.86
CA GLN A 100 -1.09 4.69 -16.94
C GLN A 100 -2.58 4.56 -17.33
N THR A 101 -2.88 4.27 -18.60
CA THR A 101 -4.23 3.90 -19.06
C THR A 101 -4.34 2.38 -19.21
N GLU A 102 -5.57 1.87 -19.31
CA GLU A 102 -5.79 0.44 -19.60
C GLU A 102 -5.10 0.00 -20.88
N SER A 103 -5.16 0.83 -21.94
CA SER A 103 -4.47 0.59 -23.20
C SER A 103 -2.95 0.54 -23.04
N SER A 104 -2.35 1.51 -22.34
CA SER A 104 -0.90 1.57 -22.16
C SER A 104 -0.37 0.43 -21.29
N MET A 105 -1.09 0.10 -20.22
CA MET A 105 -0.71 -1.03 -19.36
C MET A 105 -0.89 -2.37 -20.08
N THR A 106 -1.95 -2.55 -20.85
CA THR A 106 -2.13 -3.75 -21.69
C THR A 106 -1.00 -3.87 -22.72
N PHE A 107 -0.57 -2.75 -23.28
CA PHE A 107 0.60 -2.69 -24.16
C PHE A 107 1.89 -3.12 -23.43
N ILE A 108 2.18 -2.57 -22.26
CA ILE A 108 3.35 -2.94 -21.45
C ILE A 108 3.33 -4.43 -21.10
N ILE A 109 2.19 -4.95 -20.63
CA ILE A 109 2.03 -6.36 -20.24
C ILE A 109 2.32 -7.27 -21.43
N ASN A 110 1.63 -7.08 -22.55
CA ASN A 110 1.76 -7.99 -23.67
C ASN A 110 3.11 -7.84 -24.40
N HIS A 111 3.57 -6.60 -24.60
CA HIS A 111 4.71 -6.33 -25.47
C HIS A 111 6.06 -6.44 -24.75
N PHE A 112 6.14 -6.02 -23.50
CA PHE A 112 7.42 -6.00 -22.77
C PHE A 112 7.56 -7.09 -21.72
N ILE A 113 6.46 -7.48 -21.06
CA ILE A 113 6.52 -8.49 -20.01
C ILE A 113 6.33 -9.89 -20.60
N MET A 114 5.25 -10.13 -21.32
CA MET A 114 4.91 -11.47 -21.80
C MET A 114 5.77 -11.94 -22.97
N ASN A 115 6.25 -11.02 -23.82
CA ASN A 115 7.11 -11.38 -24.96
C ASN A 115 8.61 -11.45 -24.61
N SER A 116 9.04 -10.93 -23.46
CA SER A 116 10.45 -11.03 -23.05
C SER A 116 10.75 -12.42 -22.48
N THR A 117 11.88 -12.99 -22.90
CA THR A 117 12.42 -14.24 -22.35
C THR A 117 13.36 -13.99 -21.16
N ASN A 118 13.73 -12.73 -20.90
CA ASN A 118 14.67 -12.32 -19.87
C ASN A 118 13.93 -11.81 -18.64
N LEU A 119 14.08 -12.50 -17.51
CA LEU A 119 13.44 -12.10 -16.25
C LEU A 119 13.83 -10.68 -15.82
N SER A 120 15.08 -10.24 -16.04
CA SER A 120 15.52 -8.89 -15.66
C SER A 120 14.74 -7.80 -16.39
N GLU A 121 14.50 -8.00 -17.69
CA GLU A 121 13.69 -7.09 -18.51
C GLU A 121 12.23 -7.12 -18.07
N GLN A 122 11.67 -8.32 -17.82
CA GLN A 122 10.32 -8.44 -17.28
C GLN A 122 10.16 -7.66 -15.97
N LEU A 123 11.13 -7.77 -15.06
CA LEU A 123 11.11 -7.10 -13.76
C LEU A 123 11.21 -5.56 -13.88
N LYS A 124 12.00 -5.05 -14.83
CA LYS A 124 12.05 -3.61 -15.13
C LYS A 124 10.64 -3.07 -15.40
N TRP A 125 9.88 -3.77 -16.24
CA TRP A 125 8.54 -3.36 -16.64
C TRP A 125 7.46 -3.66 -15.60
N ILE A 126 7.57 -4.76 -14.85
CA ILE A 126 6.66 -5.04 -13.73
C ILE A 126 6.75 -3.92 -12.67
N ASN A 127 7.96 -3.43 -12.38
CA ASN A 127 8.17 -2.37 -11.41
C ASN A 127 7.66 -0.99 -11.86
N SER A 128 7.41 -0.79 -13.15
CA SER A 128 6.86 0.46 -13.70
C SER A 128 5.34 0.44 -13.86
N LEU A 129 4.67 -0.68 -13.56
CA LEU A 129 3.22 -0.77 -13.62
C LEU A 129 2.56 0.09 -12.53
N GLY A 130 1.85 1.13 -12.96
CA GLY A 130 0.98 1.94 -12.10
C GLY A 130 -0.31 1.24 -11.71
N LEU A 131 -0.94 1.71 -10.64
CA LEU A 131 -2.23 1.18 -10.16
C LEU A 131 -3.41 1.94 -10.78
N LEU A 132 -4.21 1.26 -11.60
CA LEU A 132 -5.46 1.83 -12.10
C LEU A 132 -6.51 1.88 -11.00
N LYS A 133 -7.12 3.05 -10.80
CA LYS A 133 -8.16 3.26 -9.78
C LYS A 133 -9.51 2.64 -10.13
N LYS A 134 -9.77 2.41 -11.43
CA LYS A 134 -11.04 1.90 -11.95
C LYS A 134 -10.79 0.93 -13.12
N PRO A 135 -10.11 -0.20 -12.89
CA PRO A 135 -9.89 -1.17 -13.94
C PRO A 135 -11.23 -1.75 -14.42
N ASN A 136 -11.33 -2.02 -15.72
CA ASN A 136 -12.44 -2.77 -16.33
C ASN A 136 -12.13 -4.28 -16.41
N ILE A 137 -13.12 -5.08 -16.80
CA ILE A 137 -12.96 -6.55 -16.82
C ILE A 137 -12.01 -7.02 -17.93
N GLU A 138 -11.94 -6.33 -19.06
CA GLU A 138 -11.01 -6.61 -20.15
C GLU A 138 -9.56 -6.49 -19.69
N PHE A 139 -9.25 -5.42 -18.96
CA PHE A 139 -7.93 -5.20 -18.37
C PHE A 139 -7.60 -6.25 -17.30
N MET A 140 -8.58 -6.68 -16.50
CA MET A 140 -8.37 -7.77 -15.53
C MET A 140 -7.98 -9.09 -16.22
N LYS A 141 -8.51 -9.39 -17.42
CA LYS A 141 -8.08 -10.55 -18.23
C LYS A 141 -6.62 -10.45 -18.65
N GLU A 142 -6.15 -9.25 -18.93
CA GLU A 142 -4.75 -8.99 -19.31
C GLU A 142 -3.81 -9.13 -18.10
N ILE A 143 -4.16 -8.53 -16.96
CA ILE A 143 -3.37 -8.67 -15.72
C ILE A 143 -3.30 -10.12 -15.27
N LYS A 144 -4.36 -10.93 -15.46
CA LYS A 144 -4.35 -12.35 -15.10
C LYS A 144 -3.14 -13.09 -15.69
N LYS A 145 -2.67 -12.72 -16.87
CA LYS A 145 -1.49 -13.33 -17.53
C LYS A 145 -0.21 -13.18 -16.70
N LEU A 146 -0.14 -12.21 -15.80
CA LEU A 146 0.99 -11.98 -14.91
C LEU A 146 1.08 -12.99 -13.76
N LEU A 147 0.02 -13.76 -13.48
CA LEU A 147 -0.01 -14.78 -12.43
C LEU A 147 0.59 -16.13 -12.88
N THR A 148 1.78 -16.11 -13.46
CA THR A 148 2.52 -17.34 -13.81
C THR A 148 3.44 -17.77 -12.67
N ASN A 149 3.81 -19.05 -12.61
CA ASN A 149 4.74 -19.55 -11.58
C ASN A 149 6.08 -18.78 -11.52
N GLN A 150 6.59 -18.32 -12.67
CA GLN A 150 7.83 -17.55 -12.77
C GLN A 150 7.67 -16.12 -12.23
N LEU A 151 6.54 -15.47 -12.50
CA LEU A 151 6.32 -14.06 -12.19
C LEU A 151 5.56 -13.82 -10.88
N TYR A 152 4.93 -14.86 -10.31
CA TYR A 152 4.04 -14.77 -9.15
C TYR A 152 4.61 -13.92 -8.02
N ASN A 153 5.87 -14.17 -7.65
CA ASN A 153 6.54 -13.49 -6.53
C ASN A 153 6.71 -11.98 -6.74
N TYR A 154 6.57 -11.49 -7.97
CA TYR A 154 6.74 -10.09 -8.34
C TYR A 154 5.41 -9.41 -8.64
N THR A 155 4.45 -10.16 -9.17
CA THR A 155 3.20 -9.61 -9.72
C THR A 155 2.01 -9.76 -8.79
N VAL A 156 1.98 -10.75 -7.88
CA VAL A 156 0.77 -11.06 -7.11
C VAL A 156 0.27 -9.89 -6.26
N ARG A 157 1.18 -9.07 -5.72
CA ARG A 157 0.82 -7.85 -4.98
C ARG A 157 0.13 -6.83 -5.89
N TYR A 158 0.65 -6.64 -7.10
CA TYR A 158 0.03 -5.76 -8.09
C TYR A 158 -1.36 -6.26 -8.48
N VAL A 159 -1.44 -7.55 -8.84
CA VAL A 159 -2.68 -8.18 -9.29
C VAL A 159 -3.78 -8.14 -8.22
N SER A 160 -3.45 -8.49 -6.97
CA SER A 160 -4.41 -8.45 -5.85
C SER A 160 -4.92 -7.03 -5.56
N MET A 161 -4.07 -6.01 -5.69
CA MET A 161 -4.51 -4.62 -5.56
C MET A 161 -5.45 -4.20 -6.71
N SER A 162 -5.17 -4.64 -7.94
CA SER A 162 -6.08 -4.40 -9.08
C SER A 162 -7.44 -5.08 -8.89
N ILE A 163 -7.47 -6.31 -8.34
CA ILE A 163 -8.72 -6.99 -7.97
C ILE A 163 -9.49 -6.16 -6.94
N ARG A 164 -8.82 -5.68 -5.89
CA ARG A 164 -9.45 -4.80 -4.90
C ARG A 164 -10.08 -3.58 -5.54
N TYR A 165 -9.34 -2.83 -6.37
CA TYR A 165 -9.89 -1.65 -7.04
C TYR A 165 -11.02 -2.00 -8.00
N PHE A 166 -10.95 -3.15 -8.70
CA PHE A 166 -12.06 -3.63 -9.50
C PHE A 166 -13.31 -3.86 -8.63
N CYS A 167 -13.17 -4.57 -7.52
CA CYS A 167 -14.27 -4.93 -6.61
C CYS A 167 -14.86 -3.74 -5.86
N GLU A 168 -14.05 -2.76 -5.44
CA GLU A 168 -14.53 -1.52 -4.82
C GLU A 168 -15.44 -0.70 -5.77
N ASN A 169 -15.28 -0.87 -7.09
CA ASN A 169 -16.11 -0.23 -8.11
C ASN A 169 -17.23 -1.12 -8.66
N ASN A 170 -17.25 -2.43 -8.35
CA ASN A 170 -18.19 -3.40 -8.92
C ASN A 170 -18.75 -4.32 -7.81
N PRO A 171 -19.96 -4.05 -7.28
CA PRO A 171 -20.53 -4.79 -6.14
C PRO A 171 -20.62 -6.32 -6.32
N SER A 172 -20.85 -6.78 -7.56
CA SER A 172 -20.90 -8.21 -7.91
C SER A 172 -19.59 -8.72 -8.53
N CYS A 173 -18.44 -8.16 -8.15
CA CYS A 173 -17.16 -8.53 -8.78
C CYS A 173 -16.84 -10.03 -8.71
N MET A 174 -17.32 -10.69 -7.65
CA MET A 174 -17.11 -12.13 -7.45
C MET A 174 -17.93 -12.98 -8.41
N GLU A 175 -18.88 -12.45 -9.19
CA GLU A 175 -19.60 -13.20 -10.22
C GLU A 175 -18.77 -13.39 -11.50
N TYR A 176 -17.78 -12.53 -11.73
CA TYR A 176 -16.94 -12.59 -12.91
C TYR A 176 -15.97 -13.77 -12.84
N ALA A 177 -16.05 -14.67 -13.83
CA ALA A 177 -15.20 -15.87 -13.91
C ALA A 177 -13.70 -15.53 -13.83
N THR A 178 -13.26 -14.46 -14.51
CA THR A 178 -11.87 -14.00 -14.48
C THR A 178 -11.39 -13.67 -13.06
N ILE A 179 -12.21 -13.00 -12.26
CA ILE A 179 -11.87 -12.65 -10.87
C ILE A 179 -11.81 -13.91 -10.00
N LYS A 180 -12.81 -14.79 -10.12
CA LYS A 180 -12.80 -16.09 -9.40
C LYS A 180 -11.54 -16.90 -9.69
N GLU A 181 -11.18 -17.03 -10.97
CA GLU A 181 -9.99 -17.77 -11.39
C GLU A 181 -8.70 -17.16 -10.83
N MET A 182 -8.58 -15.83 -10.82
CA MET A 182 -7.41 -15.15 -10.26
C MET A 182 -7.29 -15.39 -8.75
N ILE A 183 -8.41 -15.33 -8.02
CA ILE A 183 -8.45 -15.63 -6.57
C ILE A 183 -8.02 -17.07 -6.32
N VAL A 184 -8.54 -18.03 -7.08
CA VAL A 184 -8.14 -19.44 -6.97
C VAL A 184 -6.64 -19.61 -7.20
N ILE A 185 -6.06 -18.97 -8.23
CA ILE A 185 -4.60 -19.04 -8.47
C ILE A 185 -3.81 -18.51 -7.27
N ILE A 186 -4.25 -17.37 -6.70
CA ILE A 186 -3.62 -16.80 -5.49
C ILE A 186 -3.70 -17.79 -4.32
N GLU A 187 -4.88 -18.37 -4.08
CA GLU A 187 -5.13 -19.31 -2.98
C GLU A 187 -4.40 -20.66 -3.15
N THR A 188 -4.19 -21.16 -4.37
CA THR A 188 -3.43 -22.43 -4.54
C THR A 188 -1.97 -22.34 -4.07
N SER A 189 -1.44 -21.14 -3.83
CA SER A 189 -0.09 -20.94 -3.30
C SER A 189 0.03 -21.24 -1.80
N ILE A 190 -1.08 -21.53 -1.11
CA ILE A 190 -1.13 -21.83 0.33
C ILE A 190 -0.27 -23.04 0.71
N ASP A 191 -0.18 -24.03 -0.17
CA ASP A 191 0.56 -25.28 0.08
C ASP A 191 2.07 -25.15 -0.11
N SER A 192 2.56 -23.97 -0.48
CA SER A 192 3.99 -23.75 -0.66
C SER A 192 4.77 -23.85 0.66
N GLN A 193 5.89 -24.58 0.63
CA GLN A 193 6.92 -24.56 1.68
C GLN A 193 7.90 -23.37 1.51
N ASP A 194 7.74 -22.57 0.45
CA ASP A 194 8.59 -21.41 0.18
C ASP A 194 8.09 -20.19 0.97
N ASN A 195 8.88 -19.77 1.96
CA ASN A 195 8.61 -18.60 2.80
C ASN A 195 8.36 -17.32 2.00
N MET A 196 9.04 -17.14 0.86
CA MET A 196 8.83 -15.97 0.00
C MET A 196 7.46 -16.02 -0.66
N LYS A 197 7.05 -17.17 -1.21
CA LYS A 197 5.71 -17.34 -1.77
C LYS A 197 4.62 -17.14 -0.73
N LEU A 198 4.84 -17.65 0.50
CA LEU A 198 3.90 -17.47 1.60
C LEU A 198 3.77 -16.00 2.01
N PHE A 199 4.88 -15.27 2.09
CA PHE A 199 4.86 -13.83 2.34
C PHE A 199 4.15 -13.05 1.22
N ARG A 200 4.33 -13.44 -0.04
CA ARG A 200 3.65 -12.83 -1.19
C ARG A 200 2.16 -13.12 -1.21
N LEU A 201 1.76 -14.33 -0.83
CA LEU A 201 0.36 -14.68 -0.61
C LEU A 201 -0.25 -13.83 0.52
N LEU A 202 0.44 -13.68 1.64
CA LEU A 202 -0.01 -12.80 2.73
C LEU A 202 -0.23 -11.36 2.24
N GLN A 203 0.68 -10.80 1.43
CA GLN A 203 0.48 -9.48 0.81
C GLN A 203 -0.74 -9.44 -0.12
N ALA A 204 -1.04 -10.54 -0.81
CA ALA A 204 -2.23 -10.64 -1.65
C ALA A 204 -3.51 -10.68 -0.80
N ILE A 205 -3.52 -11.44 0.29
CA ILE A 205 -4.61 -11.49 1.26
C ILE A 205 -4.82 -10.11 1.90
N ASP A 206 -3.74 -9.42 2.26
CA ASP A 206 -3.76 -8.06 2.80
C ASP A 206 -4.47 -7.08 1.86
N ASN A 207 -4.17 -7.18 0.57
CA ASN A 207 -4.80 -6.37 -0.47
C ASN A 207 -6.26 -6.76 -0.72
N LEU A 208 -6.60 -8.04 -0.75
CA LEU A 208 -7.97 -8.49 -1.05
C LEU A 208 -8.92 -8.31 0.15
N GLY A 209 -8.42 -8.47 1.37
CA GLY A 209 -9.19 -8.30 2.61
C GLY A 209 -10.52 -9.07 2.60
N HIS A 210 -11.61 -8.36 2.91
CA HIS A 210 -12.97 -8.90 3.03
C HIS A 210 -13.57 -9.48 1.73
N PHE A 211 -12.90 -9.32 0.57
CA PHE A 211 -13.33 -9.98 -0.66
C PHE A 211 -12.97 -11.48 -0.67
N LEU A 212 -12.08 -11.93 0.20
CA LEU A 212 -11.76 -13.33 0.36
C LEU A 212 -12.72 -14.01 1.35
N PRO A 213 -13.14 -15.27 1.09
CA PRO A 213 -13.84 -16.07 2.08
C PRO A 213 -13.00 -16.24 3.34
N SER A 214 -13.58 -15.96 4.51
CA SER A 214 -12.93 -16.07 5.81
C SER A 214 -12.30 -17.45 6.05
N GLU A 215 -12.91 -18.51 5.50
CA GLU A 215 -12.46 -19.90 5.63
C GLU A 215 -11.09 -20.14 4.99
N ASN A 216 -10.87 -19.57 3.81
CA ASN A 216 -9.60 -19.69 3.10
C ASN A 216 -8.51 -18.92 3.84
N VAL A 217 -8.82 -17.72 4.33
CA VAL A 217 -7.87 -16.93 5.13
C VAL A 217 -7.50 -17.63 6.44
N THR A 218 -8.50 -18.21 7.11
CA THR A 218 -8.36 -18.94 8.38
C THR A 218 -7.36 -20.10 8.23
N SER A 219 -7.44 -20.88 7.14
CA SER A 219 -6.55 -22.03 6.94
C SER A 219 -5.09 -21.61 6.72
N VAL A 220 -4.84 -20.55 5.95
CA VAL A 220 -3.49 -19.98 5.74
C VAL A 220 -2.91 -19.50 7.04
N VAL A 221 -3.69 -18.71 7.77
CA VAL A 221 -3.27 -18.10 9.03
C VAL A 221 -2.95 -19.18 10.06
N GLN A 222 -3.81 -20.18 10.22
CA GLN A 222 -3.58 -21.31 11.11
C GLN A 222 -2.29 -22.04 10.77
N LYS A 223 -2.05 -22.30 9.48
CA LYS A 223 -0.81 -22.94 9.01
C LYS A 223 0.40 -22.13 9.47
N ILE A 224 0.43 -20.82 9.23
CA ILE A 224 1.59 -19.98 9.57
C ILE A 224 1.78 -19.83 11.08
N LEU A 225 0.69 -19.67 11.83
CA LEU A 225 0.77 -19.46 13.28
C LEU A 225 1.19 -20.73 14.04
N ASN A 226 0.79 -21.91 13.54
CA ASN A 226 1.05 -23.20 14.19
C ASN A 226 2.29 -23.94 13.66
N ASP A 227 2.87 -23.52 12.53
CA ASP A 227 4.02 -24.20 11.95
C ASP A 227 5.29 -24.00 12.81
N HIS A 228 5.73 -25.10 13.41
CA HIS A 228 6.92 -25.14 14.27
C HIS A 228 8.22 -24.81 13.54
N HIS A 229 8.30 -25.04 12.22
CA HIS A 229 9.47 -24.66 11.42
C HIS A 229 9.57 -23.14 11.21
N LEU A 230 8.42 -22.46 11.17
CA LEU A 230 8.31 -21.01 11.04
C LEU A 230 8.43 -20.26 12.37
N LEU A 231 8.53 -20.96 13.51
CA LEU A 231 8.79 -20.35 14.81
C LEU A 231 10.12 -19.59 14.86
N SER A 232 11.07 -19.94 13.99
CA SER A 232 12.32 -19.20 13.86
C SER A 232 12.20 -17.92 13.02
N ASN A 233 11.10 -17.74 12.29
CA ASN A 233 10.83 -16.58 11.44
C ASN A 233 9.69 -15.73 12.03
N ASP A 234 9.99 -15.05 13.13
CA ASP A 234 9.05 -14.17 13.83
C ASP A 234 8.39 -13.14 12.89
N ASN A 235 9.12 -12.61 11.91
CA ASN A 235 8.60 -11.58 11.00
C ASN A 235 7.38 -12.03 10.19
N LEU A 236 7.34 -13.28 9.75
CA LEU A 236 6.21 -13.81 8.97
C LEU A 236 4.97 -14.00 9.86
N ARG A 237 5.15 -14.49 11.09
CA ARG A 237 4.09 -14.65 12.09
C ARG A 237 3.53 -13.28 12.52
N LEU A 238 4.42 -12.31 12.76
CA LEU A 238 4.05 -10.93 13.08
C LEU A 238 3.24 -10.30 11.93
N TYR A 239 3.71 -10.44 10.68
CA TYR A 239 2.99 -9.92 9.51
C TYR A 239 1.62 -10.59 9.33
N THR A 240 1.52 -11.89 9.60
CA THR A 240 0.23 -12.61 9.60
C THR A 240 -0.74 -12.01 10.60
N GLY A 241 -0.29 -11.74 11.83
CA GLY A 241 -1.11 -11.08 12.85
C GLY A 241 -1.60 -9.69 12.44
N LEU A 242 -0.79 -8.93 11.70
CA LEU A 242 -1.18 -7.61 11.18
C LEU A 242 -2.30 -7.71 10.13
N ILE A 243 -2.25 -8.70 9.25
CA ILE A 243 -3.26 -8.93 8.21
C ILE A 243 -4.62 -9.29 8.80
N LEU A 244 -4.62 -10.04 9.92
CA LEU A 244 -5.87 -10.40 10.61
C LEU A 244 -6.70 -9.19 11.05
N SER A 245 -6.07 -8.02 11.19
CA SER A 245 -6.75 -6.77 11.52
C SER A 245 -7.66 -6.24 10.39
N HIS A 246 -7.63 -6.85 9.20
CA HIS A 246 -8.55 -6.55 8.09
C HIS A 246 -9.85 -7.36 8.16
N PHE A 247 -9.88 -8.46 8.90
CA PHE A 247 -11.04 -9.35 9.04
C PHE A 247 -11.84 -9.01 10.30
N GLN A 248 -12.33 -7.76 10.33
CA GLN A 248 -12.93 -7.17 11.51
C GLN A 248 -14.19 -7.91 11.95
N CYS A 249 -14.26 -8.18 13.26
CA CYS A 249 -15.45 -8.75 13.92
C CYS A 249 -15.88 -10.14 13.41
N GLU A 250 -15.01 -10.88 12.72
CA GLU A 250 -15.32 -12.23 12.24
C GLU A 250 -15.10 -13.26 13.37
N PRO A 251 -16.15 -13.98 13.82
CA PRO A 251 -16.03 -14.87 14.98
C PRO A 251 -14.95 -15.96 14.85
N LYS A 252 -14.79 -16.54 13.65
CA LYS A 252 -13.78 -17.57 13.37
C LYS A 252 -12.35 -17.00 13.52
N ILE A 253 -12.14 -15.75 13.09
CA ILE A 253 -10.86 -15.08 13.23
C ILE A 253 -10.62 -14.66 14.68
N ASP A 254 -11.65 -14.19 15.37
CA ASP A 254 -11.56 -13.81 16.80
C ASP A 254 -11.11 -14.97 17.69
N GLU A 255 -11.57 -16.20 17.43
CA GLU A 255 -11.14 -17.39 18.16
C GLU A 255 -9.65 -17.67 17.94
N LEU A 256 -9.17 -17.58 16.70
CA LEU A 256 -7.76 -17.76 16.37
C LEU A 256 -6.87 -16.72 17.04
N VAL A 257 -7.27 -15.45 16.92
CA VAL A 257 -6.56 -14.33 17.50
C VAL A 257 -6.50 -14.48 19.03
N TRP A 258 -7.60 -14.91 19.66
CA TRP A 258 -7.65 -15.15 21.10
C TRP A 258 -6.71 -16.27 21.55
N ASN A 259 -6.67 -17.39 20.82
CA ASN A 259 -5.80 -18.52 21.14
C ASN A 259 -4.33 -18.11 21.21
N VAL A 260 -3.86 -17.30 20.24
CA VAL A 260 -2.48 -16.78 20.26
C VAL A 260 -2.28 -15.72 21.35
N LEU A 261 -3.21 -14.78 21.52
CA LEU A 261 -3.12 -13.73 22.54
C LEU A 261 -3.03 -14.29 23.96
N SER A 262 -3.79 -15.34 24.26
CA SER A 262 -3.85 -15.98 25.58
C SER A 262 -2.66 -16.91 25.87
N ASN A 263 -1.93 -17.36 24.85
CA ASN A 263 -0.81 -18.29 25.01
C ASN A 263 0.43 -17.58 25.57
N ILE A 264 0.81 -17.91 26.81
CA ILE A 264 1.96 -17.30 27.49
C ILE A 264 3.31 -17.68 26.88
N ASN A 265 3.36 -18.75 26.09
CA ASN A 265 4.58 -19.21 25.41
C ASN A 265 4.85 -18.42 24.11
N GLU A 266 3.89 -17.62 23.64
CA GLU A 266 4.06 -16.80 22.46
C GLU A 266 4.84 -15.52 22.77
N SER A 267 5.54 -15.00 21.75
CA SER A 267 6.28 -13.75 21.89
C SER A 267 5.35 -12.59 22.24
N TYR A 268 5.79 -11.72 23.14
CA TYR A 268 5.00 -10.56 23.55
C TYR A 268 4.63 -9.65 22.37
N GLN A 269 5.46 -9.60 21.32
CA GLN A 269 5.20 -8.84 20.10
C GLN A 269 4.01 -9.41 19.34
N LEU A 270 3.99 -10.73 19.11
CA LEU A 270 2.89 -11.40 18.41
C LEU A 270 1.60 -11.26 19.20
N ARG A 271 1.66 -11.46 20.54
CA ARG A 271 0.50 -11.28 21.42
C ARG A 271 -0.04 -9.85 21.36
N ILE A 272 0.81 -8.82 21.37
CA ILE A 272 0.38 -7.42 21.21
C ILE A 272 -0.29 -7.19 19.84
N ILE A 273 0.27 -7.74 18.76
CA ILE A 273 -0.34 -7.63 17.43
C ILE A 273 -1.71 -8.32 17.40
N MET A 274 -1.84 -9.50 17.98
CA MET A 274 -3.12 -10.20 18.09
C MET A 274 -4.14 -9.41 18.91
N PHE A 275 -3.72 -8.78 20.01
CA PHE A 275 -4.57 -7.87 20.76
C PHE A 275 -5.09 -6.70 19.90
N ASN A 276 -4.27 -6.13 19.01
CA ASN A 276 -4.73 -5.06 18.11
C ASN A 276 -5.86 -5.52 17.21
N SER A 277 -5.76 -6.72 16.62
CA SER A 277 -6.84 -7.29 15.80
C SER A 277 -8.07 -7.61 16.66
N TYR A 278 -7.88 -8.23 17.83
CA TYR A 278 -8.97 -8.61 18.74
C TYR A 278 -9.79 -7.41 19.25
N SER A 279 -9.11 -6.29 19.49
CA SER A 279 -9.68 -5.07 20.10
C SER A 279 -10.33 -4.11 19.12
N GLN A 280 -10.38 -4.43 17.82
CA GLN A 280 -11.09 -3.60 16.85
C GLN A 280 -12.61 -3.60 17.09
N CYS A 281 -13.17 -4.76 17.44
CA CYS A 281 -14.60 -4.93 17.71
C CYS A 281 -14.82 -5.43 19.13
N LEU A 282 -14.82 -4.51 20.09
CA LEU A 282 -14.95 -4.83 21.51
C LEU A 282 -16.40 -5.17 21.88
N THR A 283 -16.57 -6.33 22.52
CA THR A 283 -17.81 -6.75 23.17
C THR A 283 -17.57 -6.92 24.67
N ASP A 284 -18.65 -7.00 25.45
CA ASP A 284 -18.55 -7.24 26.90
C ASP A 284 -17.81 -8.56 27.21
N GLU A 285 -17.97 -9.59 26.37
CA GLU A 285 -17.24 -10.86 26.53
C GLU A 285 -15.73 -10.69 26.29
N LYS A 286 -15.35 -10.02 25.18
CA LYS A 286 -13.95 -9.73 24.88
C LYS A 286 -13.30 -8.87 25.98
N MET A 287 -14.04 -7.90 26.52
CA MET A 287 -13.56 -7.05 27.60
C MET A 287 -13.27 -7.84 28.87
N LYS A 288 -14.17 -8.75 29.29
CA LYS A 288 -13.92 -9.63 30.43
C LYS A 288 -12.64 -10.45 30.24
N LYS A 289 -12.45 -11.03 29.05
CA LYS A 289 -11.23 -11.77 28.68
C LYS A 289 -9.96 -10.89 28.73
N ILE A 290 -10.03 -9.66 28.23
CA ILE A 290 -8.91 -8.70 28.27
C ILE A 290 -8.56 -8.32 29.72
N LEU A 291 -9.57 -8.09 30.57
CA LEU A 291 -9.36 -7.75 31.97
C LEU A 291 -8.66 -8.87 32.75
N VAL A 292 -9.00 -10.13 32.47
CA VAL A 292 -8.31 -11.31 33.02
C VAL A 292 -6.82 -11.28 32.66
N ILE A 293 -6.48 -11.04 31.38
CA ILE A 293 -5.07 -10.89 30.96
C ILE A 293 -4.39 -9.75 31.72
N LEU A 294 -5.06 -8.61 31.90
CA LEU A 294 -4.49 -7.46 32.61
C LEU A 294 -4.25 -7.72 34.11
N SER A 295 -5.10 -8.53 34.75
CA SER A 295 -4.94 -8.90 36.15
C SER A 295 -3.92 -10.01 36.38
N GLU A 296 -3.80 -10.95 35.44
CA GLU A 296 -2.99 -12.17 35.63
C GLU A 296 -1.62 -12.14 34.91
N SER A 297 -1.46 -11.34 33.86
CA SER A 297 -0.24 -11.33 33.06
C SER A 297 0.95 -10.76 33.84
N LEU A 298 2.00 -11.57 33.96
CA LEU A 298 3.30 -11.14 34.47
C LEU A 298 4.12 -10.34 33.44
N ASP A 299 3.73 -10.38 32.16
CA ASP A 299 4.41 -9.64 31.10
C ASP A 299 4.05 -8.14 31.13
N LYS A 300 5.04 -7.33 31.49
CA LYS A 300 4.94 -5.87 31.58
C LYS A 300 4.74 -5.20 30.21
N GLN A 301 5.31 -5.77 29.14
CA GLN A 301 5.20 -5.21 27.78
C GLN A 301 3.75 -5.30 27.29
N ILE A 302 3.14 -6.48 27.42
CA ILE A 302 1.75 -6.72 27.04
C ILE A 302 0.81 -5.87 27.89
N ARG A 303 0.97 -5.91 29.22
CA ARG A 303 0.09 -5.18 30.13
C ARG A 303 0.13 -3.67 29.91
N SER A 304 1.32 -3.10 29.73
CA SER A 304 1.50 -1.67 29.42
C SER A 304 0.85 -1.30 28.09
N TYR A 305 1.07 -2.11 27.05
CA TYR A 305 0.51 -1.85 25.73
C TYR A 305 -1.01 -1.85 25.77
N ILE A 306 -1.60 -2.94 26.26
CA ILE A 306 -3.06 -3.09 26.35
C ILE A 306 -3.66 -1.92 27.12
N LEU A 307 -3.14 -1.58 28.31
CA LEU A 307 -3.69 -0.48 29.10
C LEU A 307 -3.55 0.88 28.41
N SER A 308 -2.41 1.16 27.79
CA SER A 308 -2.24 2.41 27.03
C SER A 308 -3.25 2.52 25.88
N ARG A 309 -3.51 1.42 25.17
CA ARG A 309 -4.53 1.35 24.11
C ARG A 309 -5.94 1.57 24.65
N LEU A 310 -6.31 0.89 25.73
CA LEU A 310 -7.63 1.05 26.34
C LEU A 310 -7.86 2.47 26.87
N VAL A 311 -6.85 3.06 27.53
CA VAL A 311 -6.90 4.45 27.99
C VAL A 311 -6.97 5.43 26.81
N SER A 312 -6.27 5.15 25.71
CA SER A 312 -6.37 5.95 24.49
C SER A 312 -7.77 5.87 23.89
N LEU A 313 -8.39 4.69 23.84
CA LEU A 313 -9.77 4.52 23.36
C LEU A 313 -10.79 5.22 24.27
N LEU A 314 -10.61 5.20 25.59
CA LEU A 314 -11.43 5.98 26.53
C LEU A 314 -11.32 7.51 26.33
N LYS A 315 -10.25 7.97 25.68
CA LYS A 315 -10.01 9.39 25.36
C LYS A 315 -10.18 9.70 23.88
N THR A 316 -10.56 8.72 23.06
CA THR A 316 -10.58 8.89 21.61
C THR A 316 -11.61 9.94 21.21
N GLN A 317 -11.26 10.71 20.20
CA GLN A 317 -12.18 11.62 19.53
C GLN A 317 -12.46 11.18 18.09
N ASP A 318 -11.97 9.99 17.71
CA ASP A 318 -12.21 9.41 16.39
C ASP A 318 -13.65 8.87 16.32
N PRO A 319 -14.52 9.42 15.47
CA PRO A 319 -15.89 8.94 15.32
C PRO A 319 -15.96 7.47 14.91
N SER A 320 -14.95 6.96 14.18
CA SER A 320 -14.91 5.56 13.75
C SER A 320 -14.72 4.57 14.90
N LYS A 321 -14.34 5.04 16.10
CA LYS A 321 -14.08 4.22 17.29
C LYS A 321 -15.15 4.35 18.38
N ILE A 322 -16.27 5.02 18.07
CA ILE A 322 -17.29 5.34 19.07
C ILE A 322 -17.92 4.09 19.72
N LEU A 323 -18.12 3.01 18.96
CA LEU A 323 -18.66 1.75 19.49
C LEU A 323 -17.71 1.14 20.52
N SER A 324 -16.41 1.12 20.22
CA SER A 324 -15.39 0.63 21.15
C SER A 324 -15.31 1.49 22.41
N TYR A 325 -15.43 2.82 22.27
CA TYR A 325 -15.52 3.74 23.40
C TYR A 325 -16.73 3.42 24.31
N LEU A 326 -17.92 3.26 23.73
CA LEU A 326 -19.16 2.98 24.48
C LEU A 326 -19.08 1.65 25.24
N THR A 327 -18.51 0.61 24.64
CA THR A 327 -18.26 -0.66 25.33
C THR A 327 -17.28 -0.48 26.49
N LEU A 328 -16.19 0.27 26.28
CA LEU A 328 -15.14 0.49 27.29
C LEU A 328 -15.59 1.33 28.47
N GLN A 329 -16.52 2.26 28.27
CA GLN A 329 -17.00 3.15 29.32
C GLN A 329 -17.55 2.39 30.54
N LYS A 330 -18.16 1.21 30.33
CA LYS A 330 -18.65 0.33 31.40
C LYS A 330 -17.54 -0.16 32.34
N TYR A 331 -16.29 -0.19 31.87
CA TYR A 331 -15.13 -0.73 32.57
C TYR A 331 -14.11 0.36 32.95
N GLU A 332 -14.47 1.64 32.82
CA GLU A 332 -13.55 2.77 32.98
C GLU A 332 -12.85 2.77 34.36
N SER A 333 -13.59 2.51 35.43
CA SER A 333 -13.04 2.49 36.80
C SER A 333 -11.95 1.43 36.98
N GLU A 334 -12.19 0.23 36.45
CA GLU A 334 -11.25 -0.90 36.53
C GLU A 334 -9.99 -0.61 35.72
N ILE A 335 -10.14 -0.09 34.50
CA ILE A 335 -9.03 0.29 33.61
C ILE A 335 -8.17 1.38 34.26
N ILE A 336 -8.79 2.42 34.83
CA ILE A 336 -8.07 3.51 35.51
C ILE A 336 -7.32 2.98 36.73
N GLN A 337 -7.93 2.10 37.52
CA GLN A 337 -7.27 1.49 38.69
C GLN A 337 -6.06 0.64 38.27
N LEU A 338 -6.21 -0.20 37.25
CA LEU A 338 -5.11 -1.02 36.72
C LEU A 338 -3.96 -0.19 36.16
N ASN A 339 -4.25 0.95 35.52
CA ASN A 339 -3.26 1.89 35.01
C ASN A 339 -2.50 2.63 36.13
N LYS A 340 -3.17 3.00 37.23
CA LYS A 340 -2.50 3.60 38.40
C LYS A 340 -1.48 2.65 39.02
N ASN A 341 -1.79 1.35 39.05
CA ASN A 341 -0.94 0.30 39.64
C ASN A 341 0.35 0.02 38.85
N ILE A 342 0.51 0.58 37.65
CA ILE A 342 1.69 0.36 36.79
C ILE A 342 2.86 1.30 37.13
N GLY A 343 2.62 2.36 37.93
CA GLY A 343 3.65 3.31 38.34
C GLY A 343 4.14 4.24 37.22
N LEU A 344 4.87 5.31 37.58
CA LEU A 344 5.38 6.32 36.62
C LEU A 344 6.61 5.85 35.83
N PHE A 345 7.52 5.08 36.44
CA PHE A 345 8.80 4.66 35.84
C PHE A 345 8.69 3.55 34.79
N SER A 346 7.54 2.88 34.70
CA SER A 346 7.26 1.85 33.69
C SER A 346 6.94 2.44 32.31
N ARG A 347 6.69 3.75 32.18
CA ARG A 347 6.25 4.37 30.93
C ARG A 347 7.35 4.60 29.88
N ILE A 348 8.62 4.58 30.28
CA ILE A 348 9.74 5.03 29.42
C ILE A 348 10.35 3.88 28.58
N ARG A 349 10.11 2.61 28.94
CA ARG A 349 10.65 1.43 28.23
C ARG A 349 9.63 0.30 28.00
N ASN A 350 8.35 0.61 28.17
CA ASN A 350 7.30 -0.34 27.89
C ASN A 350 6.61 -0.01 26.57
N SER A 351 6.15 -1.08 25.94
CA SER A 351 5.29 -1.02 24.77
C SER A 351 4.05 -0.18 25.08
N GLY A 352 3.64 0.63 24.10
CA GLY A 352 2.57 1.60 24.26
C GLY A 352 1.88 1.95 22.95
N TYR A 353 0.64 2.41 23.09
CA TYR A 353 -0.19 2.94 22.02
C TYR A 353 -0.58 4.39 22.33
N TYR A 354 -0.51 5.24 21.31
CA TYR A 354 -0.78 6.66 21.41
C TYR A 354 -1.62 7.12 20.22
N GLU A 355 -2.56 8.03 20.49
CA GLU A 355 -3.42 8.63 19.49
C GLU A 355 -3.41 10.15 19.66
N TRP A 356 -3.30 10.86 18.54
CA TRP A 356 -3.41 12.31 18.49
C TRP A 356 -4.41 12.70 17.41
N LEU A 357 -5.24 13.70 17.72
CA LEU A 357 -6.17 14.31 16.78
C LEU A 357 -5.86 15.80 16.68
N GLN A 358 -5.59 16.26 15.47
CA GLN A 358 -5.41 17.66 15.14
C GLN A 358 -6.57 18.14 14.26
N ARG A 359 -7.38 19.06 14.80
CA ARG A 359 -8.43 19.73 14.02
C ARG A 359 -7.81 20.84 13.19
N THR A 360 -8.20 20.92 11.92
CA THR A 360 -7.79 21.98 10.99
C THR A 360 -9.02 22.58 10.33
N SER A 361 -8.87 23.73 9.65
CA SER A 361 -9.95 24.34 8.87
C SER A 361 -10.42 23.48 7.70
N TYR A 362 -9.61 22.51 7.25
CA TYR A 362 -9.89 21.68 6.08
C TYR A 362 -10.41 20.27 6.43
N GLY A 363 -10.21 19.82 7.67
CA GLY A 363 -10.54 18.48 8.14
C GLY A 363 -9.81 18.10 9.45
N ASN A 364 -9.93 16.85 9.87
CA ASN A 364 -9.23 16.30 11.03
C ASN A 364 -8.05 15.44 10.56
N LEU A 365 -6.88 15.66 11.14
CA LEU A 365 -5.73 14.77 10.99
C LEU A 365 -5.66 13.88 12.23
N LEU A 366 -5.70 12.56 12.03
CA LEU A 366 -5.58 11.57 13.09
C LEU A 366 -4.26 10.83 12.93
N MET A 367 -3.47 10.78 13.99
CA MET A 367 -2.22 10.05 14.04
C MET A 367 -2.28 8.99 15.13
N GLU A 368 -1.97 7.76 14.76
CA GLU A 368 -1.88 6.62 15.67
C GLU A 368 -0.43 6.12 15.67
N LEU A 369 0.14 5.93 16.86
CA LEU A 369 1.49 5.38 17.04
C LEU A 369 1.43 4.17 17.96
N SER A 370 1.92 3.04 17.47
CA SER A 370 2.15 1.83 18.24
C SER A 370 3.64 1.59 18.36
N LEU A 371 4.14 1.50 19.60
CA LEU A 371 5.52 1.20 19.91
C LEU A 371 5.59 -0.11 20.69
N ILE A 372 6.36 -1.07 20.19
CA ILE A 372 6.58 -2.35 20.87
C ILE A 372 8.07 -2.48 21.14
N TYR A 373 8.45 -2.47 22.41
CA TYR A 373 9.85 -2.49 22.86
C TYR A 373 10.31 -3.89 23.22
N ASN A 374 11.61 -4.15 23.02
CA ASN A 374 12.29 -5.20 23.76
C ASN A 374 12.62 -4.68 25.17
N GLN A 375 12.58 -5.56 26.17
CA GLN A 375 12.94 -5.25 27.55
C GLN A 375 14.37 -4.70 27.69
N TYR A 376 15.24 -4.99 26.71
CA TYR A 376 16.66 -4.62 26.71
C TYR A 376 17.02 -3.48 25.73
N SER A 377 16.09 -2.97 24.92
CA SER A 377 16.38 -1.98 23.87
C SER A 377 15.67 -0.65 24.13
N ILE A 378 16.35 0.46 23.80
CA ILE A 378 15.79 1.82 23.78
C ILE A 378 15.09 2.10 22.43
N ILE A 379 15.42 1.33 21.40
CA ILE A 379 14.76 1.39 20.10
C ILE A 379 13.63 0.35 20.09
N PRO A 380 12.39 0.71 19.72
CA PRO A 380 11.30 -0.25 19.65
C PRO A 380 11.62 -1.34 18.62
N ASN A 381 11.28 -2.59 18.90
CA ASN A 381 11.39 -3.68 17.92
C ASN A 381 10.32 -3.58 16.84
N THR A 382 9.17 -2.98 17.15
CA THR A 382 8.12 -2.70 16.17
C THR A 382 7.59 -1.30 16.38
N MET A 383 7.50 -0.53 15.30
CA MET A 383 6.86 0.78 15.29
C MET A 383 5.83 0.80 14.17
N MET A 384 4.59 1.16 14.50
CA MET A 384 3.54 1.37 13.51
C MET A 384 3.04 2.81 13.62
N ILE A 385 3.07 3.53 12.51
CA ILE A 385 2.54 4.89 12.39
C ILE A 385 1.42 4.84 11.36
N ASN A 386 0.23 5.29 11.74
CA ASN A 386 -0.91 5.41 10.84
C ASN A 386 -1.42 6.84 10.89
N ILE A 387 -1.46 7.50 9.74
CA ILE A 387 -1.91 8.88 9.58
C ILE A 387 -3.13 8.88 8.68
N LYS A 388 -4.28 9.25 9.24
CA LYS A 388 -5.55 9.38 8.53
C LYS A 388 -5.94 10.84 8.45
N TYR A 389 -6.57 11.20 7.34
CA TYR A 389 -7.22 12.48 7.16
C TYR A 389 -8.71 12.29 6.95
N GLN A 390 -9.49 12.98 7.77
CA GLN A 390 -10.93 12.99 7.68
C GLN A 390 -11.39 14.34 7.17
N ARG A 391 -12.16 14.34 6.08
CA ARG A 391 -12.89 15.51 5.60
C ARG A 391 -14.35 15.15 5.39
N LYS A 392 -15.23 15.79 6.15
CA LYS A 392 -16.65 15.38 6.27
C LYS A 392 -16.72 13.90 6.71
N ASP A 393 -17.49 13.09 5.99
CA ASP A 393 -17.69 11.66 6.31
C ASP A 393 -16.69 10.74 5.60
N LYS A 394 -15.67 11.29 4.91
CA LYS A 394 -14.66 10.50 4.21
C LYS A 394 -13.35 10.49 4.99
N PHE A 395 -12.88 9.27 5.26
CA PHE A 395 -11.53 9.00 5.77
C PHE A 395 -10.63 8.60 4.61
N ILE A 396 -9.46 9.22 4.56
CA ILE A 396 -8.40 8.90 3.61
C ILE A 396 -7.20 8.51 4.46
N ASN A 397 -6.71 7.29 4.28
CA ASN A 397 -5.44 6.91 4.84
C ASN A 397 -4.33 7.61 4.04
N ILE A 398 -3.52 8.43 4.69
CA ILE A 398 -2.44 9.17 4.03
C ILE A 398 -1.17 8.32 4.03
N ILE A 399 -0.78 7.83 5.22
CA ILE A 399 0.48 7.14 5.42
C ILE A 399 0.30 6.02 6.44
N ASN A 400 0.75 4.82 6.07
CA ASN A 400 1.01 3.71 6.97
C ASN A 400 2.50 3.38 6.93
N VAL A 401 3.19 3.48 8.06
CA VAL A 401 4.58 3.04 8.22
C VAL A 401 4.62 1.89 9.19
N LEU A 402 5.25 0.80 8.79
CA LEU A 402 5.59 -0.34 9.64
C LEU A 402 7.11 -0.49 9.67
N TYR A 403 7.68 -0.44 10.85
CA TYR A 403 9.05 -0.83 11.13
C TYR A 403 9.05 -2.12 11.95
N LEU A 404 9.87 -3.07 11.52
CA LEU A 404 10.18 -4.31 12.24
C LEU A 404 11.69 -4.38 12.43
N HIS A 405 12.13 -4.82 13.60
CA HIS A 405 13.54 -5.00 13.93
C HIS A 405 14.26 -5.86 12.88
N GLY A 406 15.50 -5.49 12.54
CA GLY A 406 16.24 -6.05 11.41
C GLY A 406 16.02 -5.32 10.07
N ASN A 407 15.11 -4.33 10.01
CA ASN A 407 14.90 -3.50 8.82
C ASN A 407 15.35 -2.04 9.02
N GLU A 408 16.58 -1.88 9.49
CA GLU A 408 17.17 -0.61 9.94
C GLU A 408 17.22 0.45 8.84
N SER A 409 17.37 0.03 7.58
CA SER A 409 17.41 0.92 6.42
C SER A 409 16.11 1.73 6.23
N ILE A 410 14.94 1.16 6.54
CA ILE A 410 13.65 1.86 6.43
C ILE A 410 13.50 2.85 7.58
N LEU A 411 13.85 2.46 8.81
CA LEU A 411 13.79 3.35 9.96
C LEU A 411 14.69 4.57 9.74
N GLN A 412 15.91 4.36 9.28
CA GLN A 412 16.84 5.43 8.95
C GLN A 412 16.27 6.35 7.87
N LYS A 413 15.76 5.80 6.76
CA LYS A 413 15.15 6.60 5.68
C LYS A 413 13.94 7.41 6.15
N VAL A 414 13.04 6.81 6.92
CA VAL A 414 11.84 7.48 7.45
C VAL A 414 12.22 8.56 8.46
N ILE A 415 13.15 8.26 9.39
CA ILE A 415 13.65 9.25 10.35
C ILE A 415 14.34 10.39 9.61
N ILE A 416 15.25 10.12 8.68
CA ILE A 416 15.94 11.13 7.87
C ILE A 416 14.93 11.97 7.09
N TYR A 417 13.91 11.36 6.47
CA TYR A 417 12.90 12.08 5.71
C TYR A 417 12.00 12.94 6.61
N LEU A 418 11.57 12.42 7.75
CA LEU A 418 10.80 13.17 8.74
C LEU A 418 11.63 14.33 9.30
N PHE A 419 12.89 14.09 9.67
CA PHE A 419 13.82 15.13 10.10
C PHE A 419 14.00 16.18 9.01
N LYS A 420 14.33 15.80 7.78
CA LYS A 420 14.46 16.72 6.64
C LYS A 420 13.20 17.54 6.43
N THR A 421 12.02 16.93 6.51
CA THR A 421 10.74 17.62 6.30
C THR A 421 10.41 18.59 7.44
N ILE A 422 10.76 18.23 8.68
CA ILE A 422 10.56 19.07 9.86
C ILE A 422 11.57 20.22 9.88
N THR A 423 12.86 19.96 9.62
CA THR A 423 13.92 20.98 9.59
C THR A 423 13.71 21.94 8.41
N SER A 424 13.34 21.44 7.22
CA SER A 424 13.11 22.27 6.04
C SER A 424 11.87 23.17 6.14
N ARG A 425 10.89 22.82 6.98
CA ARG A 425 9.66 23.63 7.16
C ARG A 425 9.63 24.50 8.41
N TYR A 426 10.31 24.11 9.49
CA TYR A 426 10.12 24.77 10.79
C TYR A 426 11.40 25.32 11.42
N ILE A 427 12.61 24.89 11.00
CA ILE A 427 13.88 25.35 11.60
C ILE A 427 14.95 25.50 10.49
N PRO A 428 14.91 26.59 9.68
CA PRO A 428 15.74 26.73 8.49
C PRO A 428 17.27 26.72 8.73
N TRP A 429 17.72 27.04 9.94
CA TRP A 429 19.14 27.12 10.29
C TRP A 429 19.80 25.76 10.60
N MET A 430 19.03 24.66 10.66
CA MET A 430 19.59 23.30 10.81
C MET A 430 19.91 22.60 9.47
N ASN A 431 19.68 23.25 8.32
CA ASN A 431 20.01 22.67 7.01
C ASN A 431 21.51 22.37 6.81
N ASP A 432 22.38 23.03 7.57
CA ASP A 432 23.83 22.87 7.45
C ASP A 432 24.39 21.64 8.20
N TYR A 433 23.57 20.98 9.04
CA TYR A 433 23.95 19.73 9.70
C TYR A 433 23.42 18.52 8.93
N SER A 434 23.82 18.40 7.66
CA SER A 434 23.67 17.14 6.94
C SER A 434 24.67 16.12 7.49
N MET A 435 24.16 15.11 8.21
CA MET A 435 24.94 13.92 8.54
C MET A 435 25.26 13.22 7.21
N TYR A 436 26.49 13.35 6.73
CA TYR A 436 27.02 12.47 5.70
C TYR A 436 27.13 11.08 6.31
N ILE A 437 26.31 10.16 5.82
CA ILE A 437 26.47 8.73 6.09
C ILE A 437 26.87 8.13 4.75
N ASP A 438 28.12 7.69 4.67
CA ASP A 438 28.66 6.91 3.56
C ASP A 438 27.82 5.63 3.41
N ASN A 439 27.30 5.41 2.21
CA ASN A 439 26.70 4.13 1.83
C ASN A 439 27.83 3.16 1.49
N GLN A 440 28.21 2.32 2.46
CA GLN A 440 28.81 1.01 2.19
C GLN A 440 27.87 -0.10 2.66
#